data_AF-A0A955SID4-F1
#
_entry.id   AF-A0A955SID4-F1
#
_cell.length_a   1.000
_cell.length_b   1.000
_cell.length_c   1.000
_cell.angle_alpha   90.00
_cell.angle_beta   90.00
_cell.angle_gamma   90.00
#
_symmetry.space_group_name_H-M   'P 1'
#
loop_
_entity.id
_entity.type
_entity.pdbx_description
1 polymer ?
#
loop_
_entity_poly.entity_id
_entity_poly.type
_entity_poly.pdbx_seq_one_letter_code
_entity_poly.pdbx_strand_id
1 'polypeptide(L)'
;MNKNELVGQLLAAKKASGKTYDQLAEALGLCNVYVAQLFRLQAQLKKETEAKLVKLVPGLTGNLLEAMREFPMRSHDPGILQEPHIYRMTEVCAHYGESI
;
A
#
# COMPACT_ATOMS: atom_id res chain seq x y z
N MET A 1 11.35 14.51 -1.88
CA MET A 1 10.83 13.71 -0.75
C MET A 1 11.40 12.32 -0.85
N ASN A 2 11.79 11.73 0.28
CA ASN A 2 12.13 10.32 0.35
C ASN A 2 10.85 9.46 0.32
N LYS A 3 10.99 8.16 0.05
CA LYS A 3 9.85 7.22 -0.08
C LYS A 3 8.96 7.20 1.17
N ASN A 4 9.55 7.29 2.37
CA ASN A 4 8.81 7.22 3.62
C ASN A 4 7.92 8.45 3.84
N GLU A 5 8.39 9.65 3.45
CA GLU A 5 7.59 10.87 3.48
C GLU A 5 6.38 10.79 2.54
N LEU A 6 6.59 10.26 1.32
CA LEU A 6 5.50 10.04 0.35
C LEU A 6 4.47 9.06 0.89
N VAL A 7 4.92 7.92 1.45
CA VAL A 7 4.03 6.94 2.09
C VAL A 7 3.26 7.57 3.25
N GLY A 8 3.91 8.40 4.07
CA GLY A 8 3.23 9.13 5.15
C GLY A 8 2.08 10.00 4.64
N GLN A 9 2.30 10.76 3.56
CA GLN A 9 1.26 11.58 2.94
C GLN A 9 0.15 10.75 2.29
N LEU A 10 0.48 9.64 1.63
CA LEU A 10 -0.49 8.70 1.07
C LEU A 10 -1.41 8.13 2.15
N LEU A 11 -0.83 7.68 3.26
CA LEU A 11 -1.60 7.14 4.39
C LEU A 11 -2.47 8.21 5.05
N ALA A 12 -1.99 9.46 5.14
CA ALA A 12 -2.78 10.58 5.63
C ALA A 12 -3.97 10.88 4.70
N ALA A 13 -3.76 10.91 3.38
CA ALA A 13 -4.84 11.10 2.40
C ALA A 13 -5.88 9.97 2.47
N LYS A 14 -5.43 8.71 2.58
CA LYS A 14 -6.31 7.56 2.80
C LYS A 14 -7.14 7.75 4.08
N LYS A 15 -6.50 8.09 5.20
CA LYS A 15 -7.17 8.31 6.48
C LYS A 15 -8.21 9.43 6.40
N ALA A 16 -7.86 10.55 5.76
CA ALA A 16 -8.76 11.69 5.56
C ALA A 16 -10.00 11.33 4.70
N SER A 17 -9.89 10.35 3.80
CA SER A 17 -11.05 9.88 3.01
C SER A 17 -12.13 9.15 3.82
N GLY A 18 -11.82 8.74 5.06
CA GLY A 18 -12.72 8.00 5.96
C GLY A 18 -12.95 6.53 5.57
N LYS A 19 -12.33 6.03 4.49
CA LYS A 19 -12.60 4.69 3.94
C LYS A 19 -11.62 3.63 4.45
N THR A 20 -12.11 2.41 4.66
CA THR A 20 -11.26 1.24 4.93
C THR A 20 -10.58 0.74 3.63
N TYR A 21 -9.60 -0.15 3.74
CA TYR A 21 -9.02 -0.76 2.53
C TYR A 21 -10.04 -1.66 1.82
N ASP A 22 -10.89 -2.36 2.55
CA ASP A 22 -11.94 -3.21 1.98
C ASP A 22 -12.98 -2.39 1.20
N GLN A 23 -13.45 -1.27 1.76
CA GLN A 23 -14.37 -0.37 1.07
C GLN A 23 -13.78 0.19 -0.23
N LEU A 24 -12.49 0.57 -0.21
CA LEU A 24 -11.80 1.02 -1.42
C LEU A 24 -11.65 -0.12 -2.42
N ALA A 25 -11.30 -1.32 -1.96
CA ALA A 25 -11.11 -2.50 -2.78
C ALA A 25 -12.39 -2.94 -3.49
N GLU A 26 -13.50 -3.02 -2.76
CA GLU A 26 -14.83 -3.30 -3.28
C GLU A 26 -15.23 -2.25 -4.32
N ALA A 27 -15.10 -0.97 -3.97
CA ALA A 27 -15.41 0.11 -4.90
C ALA A 27 -14.52 0.08 -6.15
N LEU A 28 -13.26 -0.38 -6.06
CA LEU A 28 -12.35 -0.43 -7.21
C LEU A 28 -12.43 -1.75 -7.99
N GLY A 29 -13.08 -2.79 -7.46
CA GLY A 29 -13.04 -4.14 -8.02
C GLY A 29 -11.64 -4.78 -7.91
N LEU A 30 -10.91 -4.49 -6.83
CA LEU A 30 -9.54 -4.94 -6.59
C LEU A 30 -9.44 -5.74 -5.30
N CYS A 31 -8.31 -6.43 -5.11
CA CYS A 31 -7.96 -7.04 -3.82
C CYS A 31 -7.56 -5.95 -2.80
N ASN A 32 -8.03 -6.06 -1.55
CA ASN A 32 -7.72 -5.12 -0.47
C ASN A 32 -6.22 -5.00 -0.17
N VAL A 33 -5.48 -6.11 -0.26
CA VAL A 33 -4.02 -6.12 -0.10
C VAL A 33 -3.38 -5.27 -1.18
N TYR A 34 -3.79 -5.42 -2.44
CA TYR A 34 -3.26 -4.61 -3.54
C TYR A 34 -3.51 -3.12 -3.29
N VAL A 35 -4.74 -2.74 -2.89
CA VAL A 35 -5.04 -1.35 -2.53
C VAL A 35 -4.14 -0.87 -1.39
N ALA A 36 -3.97 -1.66 -0.32
CA ALA A 36 -3.08 -1.30 0.78
C ALA A 36 -1.61 -1.13 0.32
N GLN A 37 -1.14 -1.96 -0.60
CA GLN A 37 0.21 -1.86 -1.17
C GLN A 37 0.39 -0.60 -2.03
N LEU A 38 -0.66 -0.09 -2.69
CA LEU A 38 -0.60 1.18 -3.43
C LEU A 38 -0.27 2.35 -2.49
N PHE A 39 -0.94 2.43 -1.34
CA PHE A 39 -0.68 3.48 -0.34
C PHE A 39 0.66 3.32 0.40
N ARG A 40 1.34 2.19 0.20
CA ARG A 40 2.68 1.90 0.74
C ARG A 40 3.79 1.96 -0.31
N LEU A 41 3.46 2.32 -1.56
CA LEU A 41 4.37 2.31 -2.70
C LEU A 41 5.12 0.96 -2.83
N GLN A 42 4.36 -0.13 -2.75
CA GLN A 42 4.83 -1.51 -2.95
C GLN A 42 4.16 -2.20 -4.16
N ALA A 43 3.12 -1.56 -4.70
CA ALA A 43 2.45 -1.90 -5.94
C ALA A 43 2.28 -0.65 -6.81
N GLN A 44 2.17 -0.86 -8.12
CA GLN A 44 2.03 0.21 -9.11
C GLN A 44 0.55 0.47 -9.41
N LEU A 45 0.11 1.73 -9.32
CA LEU A 45 -1.23 2.15 -9.74
C LEU A 45 -1.39 2.02 -11.26
N LYS A 46 -2.46 1.37 -11.68
CA LYS A 46 -2.78 1.15 -13.09
C LYS A 46 -3.81 2.17 -13.57
N LYS A 47 -3.65 2.63 -14.82
CA LYS A 47 -4.42 3.73 -15.42
C LYS A 47 -5.93 3.51 -15.35
N GLU A 48 -6.36 2.27 -15.49
CA GLU A 48 -7.76 1.84 -15.52
C GLU A 48 -8.48 2.13 -14.19
N THR A 49 -7.75 2.10 -13.08
CA THR A 49 -8.30 2.25 -11.72
C THR A 49 -8.09 3.63 -11.11
N GLU A 50 -7.17 4.41 -11.69
CA GLU A 50 -6.72 5.69 -11.15
C GLU A 50 -7.83 6.72 -11.01
N ALA A 51 -8.61 6.96 -12.08
CA ALA A 51 -9.67 7.97 -12.07
C ALA A 51 -10.73 7.66 -10.99
N LYS A 52 -11.00 6.38 -10.72
CA LYS A 52 -11.93 5.96 -9.68
C LYS A 52 -11.31 6.12 -8.29
N LEU A 53 -10.03 5.79 -8.13
CA LEU A 53 -9.30 5.96 -6.88
C LEU A 53 -9.22 7.43 -6.44
N VAL A 54 -8.93 8.36 -7.36
CA VAL A 54 -8.88 9.80 -7.08
C VAL A 54 -10.24 10.33 -6.61
N LYS A 55 -11.34 9.86 -7.20
CA LYS A 55 -12.70 10.22 -6.72
C LYS A 55 -12.98 9.70 -5.31
N LEU A 56 -12.50 8.50 -4.98
CA LEU A 56 -12.70 7.90 -3.65
C LEU A 56 -11.81 8.53 -2.58
N VAL A 57 -10.61 8.98 -2.97
CA VAL A 57 -9.59 9.58 -2.09
C VAL A 57 -9.11 10.91 -2.70
N PRO A 58 -9.88 12.01 -2.56
CA PRO A 58 -9.57 13.30 -3.20
C PRO A 58 -8.24 13.94 -2.76
N GLY A 59 -7.66 13.49 -1.65
CA GLY A 59 -6.35 13.94 -1.16
C GLY A 59 -5.15 13.40 -1.95
N LEU A 60 -5.36 12.51 -2.92
CA LEU A 60 -4.30 12.02 -3.81
C LEU A 60 -4.04 13.05 -4.92
N THR A 61 -3.03 13.90 -4.74
CA THR A 61 -2.70 14.99 -5.67
C THR A 61 -1.35 14.78 -6.36
N GLY A 62 -1.21 15.31 -7.58
CA GLY A 62 0.04 15.44 -8.35
C GLY A 62 1.13 14.42 -8.03
N ASN A 63 2.13 14.85 -7.26
CA ASN A 63 3.30 14.06 -6.89
C ASN A 63 2.99 12.70 -6.26
N LEU A 64 1.89 12.58 -5.51
CA LEU A 64 1.47 11.30 -4.91
C LEU A 64 1.02 10.32 -6.00
N LEU A 65 0.27 10.79 -6.99
CA LEU A 65 -0.18 9.96 -8.11
C LEU A 65 1.00 9.57 -9.01
N GLU A 66 1.91 10.50 -9.30
CA GLU A 66 3.14 10.17 -10.04
C GLU A 66 3.93 9.07 -9.33
N ALA A 67 4.17 9.21 -8.02
CA ALA A 67 4.87 8.19 -7.22
C ALA A 67 4.12 6.83 -7.22
N MET A 68 2.79 6.83 -7.18
CA MET A 68 2.01 5.60 -7.24
C MET A 68 2.08 4.91 -8.61
N ARG A 69 2.29 5.65 -9.71
CA ARG A 69 2.41 5.09 -11.08
C ARG A 69 3.80 4.54 -11.37
N GLU A 70 4.82 4.93 -10.62
CA GLU A 70 6.17 4.41 -10.80
C GLU A 70 6.26 2.92 -10.43
N PHE A 71 7.19 2.21 -11.06
CA PHE A 71 7.51 0.85 -10.64
C PHE A 71 8.24 0.90 -9.29
N PRO A 72 7.67 0.34 -8.21
CA PRO A 72 8.25 0.52 -6.89
C PRO A 72 9.46 -0.38 -6.71
N MET A 73 10.57 0.18 -6.23
CA MET A 73 11.57 -0.63 -5.56
C MET A 73 10.98 -1.12 -4.24
N ARG A 74 10.64 -2.41 -4.18
CA ARG A 74 10.02 -3.02 -3.00
C ARG A 74 11.03 -3.11 -1.88
N SER A 75 10.63 -2.61 -0.72
CA SER A 75 11.48 -2.51 0.46
C SER A 75 10.61 -2.37 1.70
N HIS A 76 11.15 -2.75 2.85
CA HIS A 76 10.51 -2.53 4.14
C HIS A 76 11.53 -1.96 5.12
N ASP A 77 11.05 -1.35 6.20
CA ASP A 77 11.91 -0.99 7.32
C ASP A 77 12.34 -2.29 8.03
N PRO A 78 13.64 -2.60 8.14
CA PRO A 78 14.10 -3.80 8.85
C PRO A 78 13.61 -3.87 10.31
N GLY A 79 13.38 -2.73 10.95
CA GLY A 79 12.82 -2.65 12.30
C GLY A 79 11.41 -3.24 12.41
N ILE A 80 10.68 -3.35 11.30
CA ILE A 80 9.31 -3.91 11.28
C ILE A 80 9.27 -5.40 11.67
N LEU A 81 10.40 -6.10 11.55
CA LEU A 81 10.51 -7.50 11.99
C LEU A 81 10.50 -7.64 13.52
N GLN A 82 10.61 -6.54 14.27
CA GLN A 82 10.42 -6.54 15.71
C GLN A 82 8.93 -6.46 16.10
N GLU A 83 8.05 -6.12 15.16
CA GLU A 83 6.61 -6.11 15.40
C GLU A 83 6.10 -7.56 15.49
N PRO A 84 5.51 -7.98 16.62
CA PRO A 84 5.17 -9.38 16.84
C PRO A 84 4.26 -10.00 15.79
N HIS A 85 3.24 -9.28 15.28
CA HIS A 85 2.32 -9.83 14.30
C HIS A 85 2.99 -10.07 12.94
N ILE A 86 3.90 -9.20 12.53
CA ILE A 86 4.70 -9.36 11.31
C ILE A 86 5.75 -10.44 11.48
N TYR A 87 6.44 -10.50 12.62
CA TYR A 87 7.46 -11.51 12.88
C TYR A 87 6.92 -12.93 12.77
N ARG A 88 5.67 -13.17 13.18
CA ARG A 88 5.01 -14.49 13.04
C ARG A 88 4.97 -14.98 11.59
N MET A 89 4.79 -14.08 10.63
CA MET A 89 4.82 -14.45 9.20
C MET A 89 6.25 -14.81 8.76
N THR A 90 7.27 -14.17 9.31
CA THR A 90 8.67 -14.54 9.08
C THR A 90 9.00 -15.90 9.69
N GLU A 91 8.52 -16.18 10.91
CA GLU A 91 8.67 -17.49 11.56
C GLU A 91 8.02 -18.61 10.75
N VAL A 92 6.87 -18.35 10.12
CA VAL A 92 6.22 -19.32 9.22
C VAL A 92 7.17 -19.69 8.07
N CYS A 93 7.76 -18.71 7.39
CA CYS A 93 8.72 -18.98 6.32
C CYS A 93 9.98 -19.69 6.84
N ALA A 94 10.47 -19.33 8.02
CA ALA A 94 11.70 -19.90 8.59
C ALA A 94 11.53 -21.37 9.02
N HIS A 95 10.38 -21.74 9.59
CA HIS A 95 10.14 -23.12 10.06
C HIS A 95 9.56 -24.03 8.99
N TYR A 96 8.66 -23.51 8.15
CA TYR A 96 7.91 -24.32 7.19
C TYR A 96 8.37 -24.14 5.75
N GLY A 97 9.32 -23.26 5.46
CA GLY A 97 9.73 -22.94 4.09
C GLY A 97 10.28 -24.12 3.28
N GLU A 98 10.90 -25.11 3.92
CA GLU A 98 11.35 -26.33 3.23
C GLU A 98 10.20 -27.30 2.90
N SER A 99 9.04 -27.13 3.52
CA SER A 99 7.89 -28.05 3.43
C SER A 99 6.66 -27.45 2.74
N ILE A 100 6.72 -26.20 2.29
CA ILE A 100 5.69 -25.50 1.50
C ILE A 100 6.13 -25.44 0.04
#